data_AF-A0A967E4F4-F1
#
_entry.id   AF-A0A967E4F4-F1
#
_cell.length_a   1.000
_cell.length_b   1.000
_cell.length_c   1.000
_cell.angle_alpha   90.00
_cell.angle_beta   90.00
_cell.angle_gamma   90.00
#
_symmetry.space_group_name_H-M   'P 1'
#
loop_
_entity.id
_entity.type
_entity.pdbx_description
1 polymer ?
#
loop_
_entity_poly.entity_id
_entity_poly.type
_entity_poly.pdbx_seq_one_letter_code
_entity_poly.pdbx_strand_id
1 'polypeptide(L)'
;MASKEILNTLGRTWQATWLCLSLLTVAGCVKDAAVFSGLKPDHPPPLMAGCSTVTVFQPALRWQAFSPAEPEGSLSEATYEVRIWAAAHDAPGQLVYAREGLPEPSHKVQDPLPPSTTFFWSVRARFLLNGSPRVTDWGQQLAISIQVRNSKPGEWLGHDLIEHQYYRYYCFQTPGAAQ
;
A
#
# COMPACT_ATOMS: atom_id res chain seq x y z
N MET A 1 73.41 -9.85 -4.26
CA MET A 1 72.36 -9.87 -5.30
C MET A 1 71.03 -10.21 -4.64
N ALA A 2 70.46 -9.27 -3.86
CA ALA A 2 69.27 -9.51 -3.02
C ALA A 2 68.63 -8.19 -2.54
N SER A 3 68.38 -7.23 -3.43
CA SER A 3 67.93 -5.89 -3.00
C SER A 3 66.97 -5.18 -3.98
N LYS A 4 66.31 -5.92 -4.88
CA LYS A 4 65.31 -5.33 -5.80
C LYS A 4 63.90 -5.93 -5.69
N GLU A 5 63.75 -7.12 -5.13
CA GLU A 5 62.45 -7.80 -5.03
C GLU A 5 61.57 -7.32 -3.85
N ILE A 6 62.16 -6.72 -2.80
CA ILE A 6 61.41 -6.38 -1.57
C ILE A 6 60.66 -5.03 -1.69
N LEU A 7 61.06 -4.15 -2.60
CA LEU A 7 60.44 -2.81 -2.71
C LEU A 7 59.15 -2.79 -3.54
N ASN A 8 58.87 -3.81 -4.35
CA ASN A 8 57.67 -3.84 -5.20
C ASN A 8 56.43 -4.46 -4.55
N THR A 9 56.57 -5.14 -3.41
CA THR A 9 55.44 -5.76 -2.70
C THR A 9 54.81 -4.85 -1.64
N LEU A 10 55.54 -3.85 -1.14
CA LEU A 10 55.04 -2.90 -0.12
C LEU A 10 54.21 -1.74 -0.68
N GLY A 11 54.36 -1.37 -1.95
CA GLY A 11 53.58 -0.29 -2.58
C GLY A 11 52.17 -0.71 -3.04
N ARG A 12 51.92 -2.01 -3.12
CA ARG A 12 50.70 -2.57 -3.75
C ARG A 12 49.58 -2.86 -2.76
N THR A 13 49.89 -2.90 -1.45
CA THR A 13 48.92 -3.15 -0.38
C THR A 13 48.28 -1.85 0.16
N TRP A 14 48.93 -0.70 -0.02
CA TRP A 14 48.42 0.59 0.48
C TRP A 14 47.36 1.26 -0.42
N GLN A 15 47.31 0.92 -1.72
CA GLN A 15 46.28 1.46 -2.62
C GLN A 15 44.95 0.67 -2.58
N ALA A 16 44.98 -0.60 -2.17
CA ALA A 16 43.78 -1.43 -2.09
C ALA A 16 42.90 -1.11 -0.87
N THR A 17 43.49 -0.63 0.23
CA THR A 17 42.77 -0.30 1.46
C THR A 17 41.99 1.02 1.37
N TRP A 18 42.45 1.98 0.56
CA TRP A 18 41.74 3.26 0.37
C TRP A 18 40.47 3.12 -0.47
N LEU A 19 40.46 2.22 -1.45
CA LEU A 19 39.28 1.96 -2.30
C LEU A 19 38.13 1.26 -1.55
N CYS A 20 38.43 0.38 -0.60
CA CYS A 20 37.41 -0.28 0.22
C CYS A 20 36.78 0.66 1.26
N LEU A 21 37.53 1.64 1.78
CA LEU A 21 37.01 2.58 2.79
C LEU A 21 36.10 3.65 2.17
N SER A 22 36.28 3.99 0.89
CA SER A 22 35.41 4.93 0.16
C SER A 22 34.07 4.33 -0.29
N LEU A 23 33.94 3.00 -0.36
CA LEU A 23 32.71 2.32 -0.78
C LEU A 23 31.69 2.11 0.37
N LEU A 24 32.06 2.43 1.61
CA LEU A 24 31.22 2.24 2.80
C LEU A 24 30.41 3.47 3.23
N THR A 25 30.50 4.61 2.51
CA THR A 25 29.85 5.87 2.94
C THR A 25 28.57 6.23 2.18
N VAL A 26 28.03 5.35 1.34
CA VAL A 26 26.67 5.50 0.78
C VAL A 26 25.67 4.64 1.56
N ALA A 27 25.79 4.61 2.89
CA ALA A 27 24.66 4.29 3.74
C ALA A 27 23.79 5.56 3.83
N GLY A 28 23.05 5.83 2.76
CA GLY A 28 21.98 6.82 2.82
C GLY A 28 21.00 6.36 3.88
N CYS A 29 20.93 7.06 5.02
CA CYS A 29 19.86 6.89 5.99
C CYS A 29 18.53 7.10 5.27
N VAL A 30 17.85 6.00 4.92
CA VAL A 30 16.44 6.03 4.57
C VAL A 30 15.74 6.44 5.86
N LYS A 31 15.50 7.74 6.03
CA LYS A 31 14.58 8.23 7.06
C LYS A 31 13.25 7.54 6.83
N ASP A 32 12.69 6.94 7.88
CA ASP A 32 11.40 6.25 7.84
C ASP A 32 10.42 7.04 6.98
N ALA A 33 10.00 6.45 5.86
CA ALA A 33 9.02 7.07 5.00
C ALA A 33 7.73 7.18 5.81
N ALA A 34 7.22 8.39 6.00
CA ALA A 34 5.90 8.59 6.60
C ALA A 34 4.88 7.67 5.91
N VAL A 35 4.28 6.78 6.69
CA VAL A 35 3.21 5.89 6.22
C VAL A 35 1.92 6.69 6.29
N PHE A 36 1.26 6.86 5.15
CA PHE A 36 -0.03 7.53 5.08
C PHE A 36 -1.13 6.49 4.95
N SER A 37 -2.08 6.50 5.89
CA SER A 37 -3.21 5.57 5.90
C SER A 37 -4.01 5.63 4.59
N GLY A 38 -4.55 4.47 4.19
CA GLY A 38 -5.41 4.37 3.02
C GLY A 38 -6.71 5.17 3.15
N LEU A 39 -7.26 5.58 2.01
CA LEU A 39 -8.46 6.42 1.95
C LEU A 39 -9.73 5.60 2.18
N LYS A 40 -10.71 6.21 2.86
CA LYS A 40 -12.00 5.59 3.16
C LYS A 40 -13.00 5.86 2.03
N PRO A 41 -13.76 4.86 1.54
CA PRO A 41 -14.85 5.06 0.62
C PRO A 41 -16.06 5.72 1.26
N ASP A 42 -16.71 6.54 0.44
CA ASP A 42 -18.04 7.08 0.70
C ASP A 42 -19.10 6.33 -0.12
N HIS A 43 -18.76 5.94 -1.36
CA HIS A 43 -19.68 5.20 -2.23
C HIS A 43 -18.94 4.22 -3.17
N PRO A 44 -19.41 2.97 -3.34
CA PRO A 44 -20.43 2.31 -2.52
C PRO A 44 -20.01 2.29 -1.04
N PRO A 45 -20.94 2.45 -0.09
CA PRO A 45 -20.58 2.57 1.31
C PRO A 45 -19.93 1.27 1.80
N PRO A 46 -18.89 1.34 2.63
CA PRO A 46 -18.31 0.15 3.25
C PRO A 46 -19.33 -0.50 4.19
N LEU A 47 -19.44 -1.83 4.17
CA LEU A 47 -20.24 -2.60 5.12
C LEU A 47 -19.31 -3.35 6.08
N MET A 48 -19.72 -3.44 7.35
CA MET A 48 -19.00 -4.24 8.35
C MET A 48 -18.97 -5.73 7.97
N ALA A 49 -20.06 -6.24 7.41
CA ALA A 49 -20.19 -7.59 6.89
C ALA A 49 -20.81 -7.57 5.48
N GLY A 50 -20.37 -8.49 4.62
CA GLY A 50 -20.84 -8.57 3.24
C GLY A 50 -20.24 -7.53 2.29
N CYS A 51 -20.92 -7.28 1.18
CA CYS A 51 -20.57 -6.31 0.13
C CYS A 51 -21.79 -5.46 -0.22
N SER A 52 -21.56 -4.18 -0.54
CA SER A 52 -22.65 -3.28 -0.94
C SER A 52 -23.21 -3.64 -2.31
N THR A 53 -24.51 -3.51 -2.53
CA THR A 53 -25.11 -3.76 -3.86
C THR A 53 -25.26 -2.45 -4.62
N VAL A 54 -24.73 -2.38 -5.84
CA VAL A 54 -24.99 -1.28 -6.77
C VAL A 54 -26.11 -1.64 -7.73
N THR A 55 -26.80 -0.64 -8.28
CA THR A 55 -27.94 -0.83 -9.19
C THR A 55 -27.58 -0.65 -10.67
N VAL A 56 -26.33 -0.31 -10.97
CA VAL A 56 -25.83 -0.02 -12.33
C VAL A 56 -24.50 -0.73 -12.59
N PHE A 57 -24.22 -1.04 -13.85
CA PHE A 57 -22.97 -1.70 -14.27
C PHE A 57 -21.76 -0.75 -14.36
N GLN A 58 -22.00 0.55 -14.33
CA GLN A 58 -20.97 1.61 -14.35
C GLN A 58 -21.09 2.45 -13.06
N PRO A 59 -20.75 1.89 -11.89
CA PRO A 59 -20.95 2.57 -10.63
C PRO A 59 -20.09 3.83 -10.53
N ALA A 60 -20.61 4.84 -9.83
CA ALA A 60 -19.80 5.94 -9.36
C ALA A 60 -19.10 5.53 -8.07
N LEU A 61 -17.78 5.64 -8.06
CA LEU A 61 -16.93 5.44 -6.89
C LEU A 61 -16.65 6.81 -6.27
N ARG A 62 -16.75 6.91 -4.94
CA ARG A 62 -16.46 8.13 -4.17
C ARG A 62 -15.72 7.75 -2.91
N TRP A 63 -14.78 8.60 -2.50
CA TRP A 63 -13.95 8.38 -1.33
C TRP A 63 -13.63 9.70 -0.65
N GLN A 64 -13.19 9.61 0.58
CA GLN A 64 -12.68 10.72 1.36
C GLN A 64 -11.51 11.38 0.61
N ALA A 65 -11.59 12.69 0.40
CA ALA A 65 -10.49 13.47 -0.13
C ALA A 65 -9.24 13.34 0.76
N PHE A 66 -8.07 13.25 0.13
CA PHE A 66 -6.82 13.19 0.89
C PHE A 66 -6.55 14.55 1.55
N SER A 67 -6.46 14.54 2.88
CA SER A 67 -6.09 15.70 3.67
C SER A 67 -5.21 15.24 4.84
N PRO A 68 -3.88 15.40 4.76
CA PRO A 68 -3.00 15.07 5.87
C PRO A 68 -3.27 16.05 7.02
N ALA A 69 -3.31 15.54 8.26
CA ALA A 69 -3.67 16.35 9.44
C ALA A 69 -2.69 17.51 9.69
N GLU A 70 -1.39 17.28 9.51
CA GLU A 70 -0.33 18.28 9.67
C GLU A 70 0.83 17.93 8.73
N PRO A 71 0.78 18.33 7.44
CA PRO A 71 1.91 18.07 6.55
C PRO A 71 3.09 18.95 6.97
N GLU A 72 4.18 18.34 7.44
CA GLU A 72 5.45 19.05 7.60
C GLU A 72 6.00 19.40 6.21
N GLY A 73 5.65 20.59 5.72
CA GLY A 73 6.18 21.19 4.50
C GLY A 73 5.16 21.40 3.37
N SER A 74 5.66 21.57 2.15
CA SER A 74 4.83 21.90 1.00
C SER A 74 4.22 20.64 0.38
N LEU A 75 2.90 20.59 0.33
CA LEU A 75 2.11 19.53 -0.27
C LEU A 75 1.62 19.98 -1.66
N SER A 76 1.82 19.14 -2.68
CA SER A 76 1.12 19.34 -3.96
C SER A 76 -0.35 18.96 -3.84
N GLU A 77 -1.13 19.36 -4.84
CA GLU A 77 -2.43 18.74 -5.07
C GLU A 77 -2.27 17.21 -5.24
N ALA A 78 -3.20 16.46 -4.65
CA ALA A 78 -3.20 15.02 -4.69
C ALA A 78 -3.99 14.52 -5.90
N THR A 79 -3.47 13.49 -6.55
CA THR A 79 -4.20 12.70 -7.55
C THR A 79 -4.48 11.31 -7.02
N TYR A 80 -5.45 10.61 -7.60
CA TYR A 80 -5.90 9.33 -7.09
C TYR A 80 -5.69 8.20 -8.10
N GLU A 81 -5.46 7.01 -7.55
CA GLU A 81 -5.44 5.75 -8.29
C GLU A 81 -6.51 4.83 -7.72
N VAL A 82 -7.35 4.29 -8.60
CA VAL A 82 -8.44 3.36 -8.29
C VAL A 82 -8.19 2.03 -8.99
N ARG A 83 -8.45 0.94 -8.27
CA ARG A 83 -8.41 -0.42 -8.81
C ARG A 83 -9.66 -1.19 -8.40
N ILE A 84 -10.15 -2.03 -9.32
CA ILE A 84 -11.26 -2.96 -9.12
C ILE A 84 -10.82 -4.34 -9.59
N TRP A 85 -11.03 -5.33 -8.74
CA TRP A 85 -10.74 -6.73 -8.99
C TRP A 85 -12.02 -7.55 -8.91
N ALA A 86 -12.20 -8.50 -9.83
CA ALA A 86 -13.21 -9.54 -9.66
C ALA A 86 -12.86 -10.40 -8.43
N ALA A 87 -13.87 -10.80 -7.65
CA ALA A 87 -13.66 -11.68 -6.51
C ALA A 87 -13.27 -13.10 -6.95
N ALA A 88 -12.30 -13.70 -6.26
CA ALA A 88 -11.95 -15.11 -6.36
C ALA A 88 -11.78 -15.67 -4.94
N HIS A 89 -12.62 -16.65 -4.56
CA HIS A 89 -12.58 -17.29 -3.23
C HIS A 89 -12.49 -16.28 -2.06
N ASP A 90 -13.38 -15.29 -2.04
CA ASP A 90 -13.46 -14.22 -1.02
C ASP A 90 -12.27 -13.25 -0.94
N ALA A 91 -11.39 -13.25 -1.95
CA ALA A 91 -10.27 -12.33 -2.08
C ALA A 91 -10.27 -11.61 -3.45
N PRO A 92 -9.52 -10.51 -3.61
CA PRO A 92 -9.27 -9.92 -4.93
C PRO A 92 -8.60 -10.94 -5.85
N GLY A 93 -9.20 -11.17 -7.00
CA GLY A 93 -8.66 -11.99 -8.08
C GLY A 93 -8.16 -11.13 -9.24
N GLN A 94 -8.73 -11.33 -10.42
CA GLN A 94 -8.33 -10.63 -11.64
C GLN A 94 -8.62 -9.13 -11.55
N LEU A 95 -7.64 -8.29 -11.89
CA LEU A 95 -7.83 -6.85 -12.08
C LEU A 95 -8.71 -6.63 -13.32
N VAL A 96 -9.87 -6.01 -13.14
CA VAL A 96 -10.85 -5.75 -14.20
C VAL A 96 -10.97 -4.26 -14.55
N TYR A 97 -10.53 -3.38 -13.64
CA TYR A 97 -10.55 -1.94 -13.87
C TYR A 97 -9.39 -1.26 -13.13
N ALA A 98 -8.74 -0.32 -13.79
CA ALA A 98 -7.75 0.57 -13.16
C ALA A 98 -7.79 1.95 -13.82
N ARG A 99 -7.70 2.99 -12.99
CA ARG A 99 -7.51 4.38 -13.45
C ARG A 99 -6.56 5.11 -12.50
N GLU A 100 -5.74 5.97 -13.06
CA GLU A 100 -4.70 6.73 -12.38
C GLU A 100 -4.80 8.21 -12.77
N GLY A 101 -4.19 9.08 -11.95
CA GLY A 101 -4.15 10.52 -12.23
C GLY A 101 -5.50 11.20 -12.11
N LEU A 102 -6.43 10.63 -11.33
CA LEU A 102 -7.75 11.19 -11.11
C LEU A 102 -7.61 12.45 -10.22
N PRO A 103 -8.09 13.63 -10.65
CA PRO A 103 -7.94 14.86 -9.85
C PRO A 103 -8.96 14.96 -8.71
N GLU A 104 -10.17 14.42 -8.94
CA GLU A 104 -11.28 14.52 -8.00
C GLU A 104 -11.38 13.26 -7.13
N PRO A 105 -11.90 13.37 -5.89
CA PRO A 105 -12.16 12.23 -5.01
C PRO A 105 -13.43 11.44 -5.42
N SER A 106 -13.68 11.35 -6.72
CA SER A 106 -14.76 10.58 -7.31
C SER A 106 -14.43 10.16 -8.73
N HIS A 107 -15.00 9.03 -9.15
CA HIS A 107 -14.79 8.51 -10.48
C HIS A 107 -15.94 7.62 -10.93
N LYS A 108 -16.44 7.82 -12.16
CA LYS A 108 -17.42 6.92 -12.77
C LYS A 108 -16.70 5.84 -13.56
N VAL A 109 -16.96 4.58 -13.23
CA VAL A 109 -16.43 3.45 -14.01
C VAL A 109 -16.90 3.58 -15.45
N GLN A 110 -15.94 3.57 -16.38
CA GLN A 110 -16.20 3.87 -17.80
C GLN A 110 -16.73 2.64 -18.55
N ASP A 111 -16.17 1.46 -18.28
CA ASP A 111 -16.55 0.22 -18.95
C ASP A 111 -17.56 -0.53 -18.07
N PRO A 112 -18.68 -1.03 -18.61
CA PRO A 112 -19.66 -1.75 -17.82
C PRO A 112 -19.07 -3.03 -17.24
N LEU A 113 -19.27 -3.22 -15.94
CA LEU A 113 -18.84 -4.41 -15.21
C LEU A 113 -19.81 -5.57 -15.44
N PRO A 114 -19.33 -6.83 -15.43
CA PRO A 114 -20.17 -8.03 -15.54
C PRO A 114 -21.34 -8.05 -14.51
N PRO A 115 -22.53 -8.55 -14.89
CA PRO A 115 -23.65 -8.69 -13.98
C PRO A 115 -23.41 -9.77 -12.92
N SER A 116 -24.21 -9.75 -11.84
CA SER A 116 -24.20 -10.77 -10.77
C SER A 116 -22.81 -11.10 -10.21
N THR A 117 -21.90 -10.12 -10.18
CA THR A 117 -20.49 -10.35 -9.85
C THR A 117 -20.08 -9.51 -8.63
N THR A 118 -19.35 -10.14 -7.72
CA THR A 118 -18.71 -9.45 -6.59
C THR A 118 -17.37 -8.89 -7.03
N PHE A 119 -17.12 -7.63 -6.70
CA PHE A 119 -15.86 -6.94 -6.94
C PHE A 119 -15.26 -6.45 -5.64
N PHE A 120 -13.94 -6.54 -5.53
CA PHE A 120 -13.16 -5.80 -4.56
C PHE A 120 -12.64 -4.52 -5.21
N TRP A 121 -12.52 -3.46 -4.45
CA TRP A 121 -11.94 -2.22 -4.93
C TRP A 121 -11.20 -1.47 -3.84
N SER A 122 -10.27 -0.63 -4.29
CA SER A 122 -9.47 0.21 -3.40
C SER A 122 -9.02 1.46 -4.14
N VAL A 123 -8.66 2.46 -3.36
CA VAL A 123 -8.17 3.75 -3.83
C VAL A 123 -7.00 4.21 -2.95
N ARG A 124 -6.07 4.93 -3.55
CA ARG A 124 -4.96 5.59 -2.85
C ARG A 124 -4.67 6.96 -3.48
N ALA A 125 -4.08 7.86 -2.70
CA ALA A 125 -3.60 9.14 -3.19
C ALA A 125 -2.11 9.09 -3.58
N ARG A 126 -1.74 9.93 -4.54
CA ARG A 126 -0.40 10.22 -5.01
C ARG A 126 -0.18 11.73 -4.95
N PHE A 127 0.92 12.15 -4.34
CA PHE A 127 1.21 13.57 -4.12
C PHE A 127 2.71 13.80 -3.95
N LEU A 128 3.14 15.06 -3.98
CA LEU A 128 4.49 15.46 -3.62
C LEU A 128 4.47 16.07 -2.21
N LEU A 129 5.41 15.64 -1.36
CA LEU A 129 5.69 16.27 -0.09
C LEU A 129 7.13 16.78 -0.12
N ASN A 130 7.30 18.10 -0.03
CA ASN A 130 8.61 18.76 -0.20
C ASN A 130 9.29 18.34 -1.52
N GLY A 131 8.51 18.28 -2.61
CA GLY A 131 8.96 17.84 -3.92
C GLY A 131 9.25 16.34 -4.07
N SER A 132 9.14 15.56 -2.99
CA SER A 132 9.37 14.11 -3.03
C SER A 132 8.06 13.34 -3.24
N PRO A 133 8.01 12.36 -4.17
CA PRO A 133 6.80 11.58 -4.42
C PRO A 133 6.43 10.71 -3.22
N ARG A 134 5.14 10.76 -2.87
CA ARG A 134 4.52 9.97 -1.80
C ARG A 134 3.25 9.33 -2.31
N VAL A 135 2.89 8.22 -1.67
CA VAL A 135 1.64 7.52 -1.90
C VAL A 135 1.04 7.14 -0.55
N THR A 136 -0.29 7.12 -0.46
CA THR A 136 -0.95 6.46 0.65
C THR A 136 -0.92 4.96 0.45
N ASP A 137 -1.12 4.22 1.54
CA ASP A 137 -1.54 2.83 1.43
C ASP A 137 -2.84 2.73 0.64
N TRP A 138 -3.12 1.52 0.17
CA TRP A 138 -4.42 1.21 -0.39
C TRP A 138 -5.49 1.32 0.69
N GLY A 139 -6.62 1.95 0.37
CA GLY A 139 -7.80 1.95 1.23
C GLY A 139 -8.22 0.53 1.60
N GLN A 140 -8.30 0.27 2.90
CA GLN A 140 -8.70 -1.03 3.46
C GLN A 140 -9.60 -0.81 4.68
N GLN A 141 -10.44 -1.79 4.96
CA GLN A 141 -11.28 -1.84 6.14
C GLN A 141 -10.76 -2.92 7.10
N LEU A 142 -10.76 -2.62 8.40
CA LEU A 142 -10.60 -3.65 9.42
C LEU A 142 -11.76 -4.65 9.30
N ALA A 143 -11.42 -5.90 9.00
CA ALA A 143 -12.39 -6.99 8.87
C ALA A 143 -12.63 -7.65 10.23
N ILE A 144 -11.56 -8.09 10.89
CA ILE A 144 -11.60 -8.70 12.22
C ILE A 144 -10.38 -8.27 13.02
N SER A 145 -10.56 -8.17 14.34
CA SER A 145 -9.47 -8.16 15.30
C SER A 145 -9.62 -9.40 16.17
N ILE A 146 -8.57 -10.23 16.24
CA ILE A 146 -8.54 -11.42 17.09
C ILE A 146 -7.45 -11.26 18.14
N GLN A 147 -7.82 -11.51 19.40
CA GLN A 147 -6.90 -11.57 20.51
C GLN A 147 -6.36 -13.00 20.60
N VAL A 148 -5.09 -13.19 20.23
CA VAL A 148 -4.42 -14.48 20.28
C VAL A 148 -3.58 -14.55 21.54
N ARG A 149 -3.74 -15.61 22.33
CA ARG A 149 -2.87 -15.86 23.48
C ARG A 149 -1.46 -16.18 22.98
N ASN A 150 -0.48 -15.37 23.34
CA ASN A 150 0.92 -15.68 23.11
C ASN A 150 1.39 -16.69 24.15
N SER A 151 1.15 -17.97 23.90
CA SER A 151 1.71 -19.03 24.72
C SER A 151 3.05 -19.45 24.11
N LYS A 152 4.18 -19.02 24.67
CA LYS A 152 5.45 -19.73 24.39
C LYS A 152 5.38 -21.13 25.03
N PRO A 153 5.85 -22.20 24.37
CA PRO A 153 5.85 -23.53 24.97
C PRO A 153 6.64 -23.54 26.29
N GLY A 154 5.95 -23.84 27.41
CA GLY A 154 6.56 -23.96 28.74
C GLY A 154 6.45 -22.74 29.66
N GLU A 155 5.87 -21.62 29.20
CA GLU A 155 5.75 -20.39 29.99
C GLU A 155 4.31 -20.26 30.55
N TRP A 156 4.13 -20.48 31.86
CA TRP A 156 2.82 -20.49 32.53
C TRP A 156 2.42 -19.15 33.17
N LEU A 157 3.29 -18.15 33.13
CA LEU A 157 3.12 -16.88 33.85
C LEU A 157 3.53 -15.70 32.95
N GLY A 158 2.67 -15.40 31.98
CA GLY A 158 2.80 -14.26 31.07
C GLY A 158 1.66 -14.27 30.06
N HIS A 159 0.53 -13.66 30.41
CA HIS A 159 -0.64 -13.58 29.52
C HIS A 159 -0.49 -12.40 28.55
N ASP A 160 0.44 -12.50 27.61
CA ASP A 160 0.51 -11.54 26.52
C ASP A 160 -0.56 -11.91 25.48
N LEU A 161 -1.60 -11.07 25.37
CA LEU A 161 -2.54 -11.15 24.25
C LEU A 161 -1.94 -10.37 23.08
N ILE A 162 -1.77 -11.04 21.93
CA ILE A 162 -1.39 -10.38 20.67
C ILE A 162 -2.65 -10.14 19.87
N GLU A 163 -2.96 -8.87 19.63
CA GLU A 163 -4.02 -8.47 18.71
C GLU A 163 -3.55 -8.63 17.26
N HIS A 164 -4.19 -9.54 16.52
CA HIS A 164 -4.01 -9.62 15.07
C HIS A 164 -5.17 -8.92 14.36
N GLN A 165 -4.83 -7.91 13.56
CA GLN A 165 -5.76 -7.15 12.76
C GLN A 165 -5.74 -7.65 11.32
N TYR A 166 -6.89 -8.09 10.83
CA TYR A 166 -7.05 -8.51 9.43
C TYR A 166 -7.78 -7.41 8.68
N TYR A 167 -7.16 -6.97 7.58
CA TYR A 167 -7.72 -5.96 6.71
C TYR A 167 -8.27 -6.61 5.44
N ARG A 168 -9.35 -6.04 4.93
CA ARG A 168 -9.95 -6.41 3.64
C ARG A 168 -10.12 -5.18 2.77
N TYR A 169 -10.06 -5.37 1.46
CA TYR A 169 -10.53 -4.36 0.54
C TYR A 169 -12.04 -4.20 0.62
N TYR A 170 -12.51 -3.02 0.23
CA TYR A 170 -13.93 -2.73 0.12
C TYR A 170 -14.52 -3.54 -1.03
N CYS A 171 -15.79 -3.88 -0.95
CA CYS A 171 -16.43 -4.66 -2.00
C CYS A 171 -17.85 -4.21 -2.29
N PHE A 172 -18.25 -4.45 -3.53
CA PHE A 172 -19.61 -4.27 -3.99
C PHE A 172 -20.02 -5.37 -4.98
N GLN A 173 -21.31 -5.50 -5.22
CA GLN A 173 -21.92 -6.44 -6.14
C GLN A 173 -22.71 -5.71 -7.21
N THR A 174 -22.55 -6.11 -8.46
CA THR A 174 -23.36 -5.62 -9.59
C THR A 174 -24.76 -6.27 -9.58
N PRO A 175 -25.78 -5.60 -10.16
CA PRO A 175 -27.12 -6.16 -10.23
C PRO A 175 -27.17 -7.40 -11.14
N GLY A 176 -28.25 -8.16 -11.04
CA GLY A 176 -28.54 -9.25 -11.96
C GLY A 176 -28.71 -8.77 -13.41
N ALA A 177 -28.52 -9.67 -14.38
CA ALA A 177 -28.92 -9.39 -15.74
C ALA A 177 -30.45 -9.17 -15.79
N ALA A 178 -30.90 -8.17 -16.56
CA ALA A 178 -32.32 -8.04 -16.86
C ALA A 178 -32.79 -9.30 -17.62
N GLN A 179 -33.85 -9.94 -17.13
CA GLN A 179 -34.49 -11.09 -17.77
C GLN A 179 -35.37 -10.64 -18.94
#